data_AF-A0A517YCB8-F1
#
_entry.id   AF-A0A517YCB8-F1
#
_cell.length_a   1.000
_cell.length_b   1.000
_cell.length_c   1.000
_cell.angle_alpha   90.00
_cell.angle_beta   90.00
_cell.angle_gamma   90.00
#
_symmetry.space_group_name_H-M   'P 1'
#
loop_
_entity.id
_entity.type
_entity.pdbx_description
1 polymer ?
#
loop_
_entity_poly.entity_id
_entity_poly.type
_entity_poly.pdbx_seq_one_letter_code
_entity_poly.pdbx_strand_id
1 'polypeptide(L)'
;MAFQIGKFIVRGELRNLRRNCVHGWLDFGNDEGIRVEITGNMSGELAGKIVRFASGLPDEGVQEPADEREALDALQFQQIGVAERMDLSGEGAERLLHLEWFSQDGHLVIELVNPTIVYVDEEAEKQAEADKREAAGEEDTPRFDDIPFGGEADRDDPDDPYQLFPADLESQLRESTGGEKLAEPAAAEFESDEFETDSSTELEALVDAELFPPEKPKSRPWDEVIPGIDEKTKQMYEQWDEVFDGEKDEPIATMFDPPLLLKSPAEIADDAEADPYLKTLLARLALHCVAIDVCEHFGPLQTYRWLLEEILPEAQIHPNLKPTGFIRHYATYESCPQCDAEFEERWEREHKDDS
;
A
#
# COMPACT_ATOMS: atom_id res chain seq x y z
N MET A 1 -5.53 15.64 19.27
CA MET A 1 -4.74 15.12 20.41
C MET A 1 -3.39 14.73 19.85
N ALA A 2 -2.29 15.04 20.54
CA ALA A 2 -0.95 14.67 20.09
C ALA A 2 -0.43 13.50 20.94
N PHE A 3 -0.06 12.40 20.30
CA PHE A 3 0.53 11.22 20.90
C PHE A 3 2.04 11.40 20.96
N GLN A 4 2.59 11.48 22.17
CA GLN A 4 4.03 11.55 22.39
C GLN A 4 4.56 10.14 22.61
N ILE A 5 4.98 9.49 21.55
CA ILE A 5 5.40 8.07 21.60
C ILE A 5 6.92 7.90 21.73
N GLY A 6 7.69 8.99 21.73
CA GLY A 6 9.16 8.97 21.74
C GLY A 6 9.78 8.16 22.89
N LYS A 7 9.17 8.19 24.08
CA LYS A 7 9.69 7.46 25.25
C LYS A 7 9.61 5.93 25.14
N PHE A 8 8.72 5.42 24.28
CA PHE A 8 8.51 3.99 24.11
C PHE A 8 9.39 3.39 23.02
N ILE A 9 9.94 4.23 22.14
CA ILE A 9 10.70 3.75 20.99
C ILE A 9 12.10 3.35 21.43
N VAL A 10 12.41 2.06 21.26
CA VAL A 10 13.74 1.49 21.50
C VAL A 10 14.63 1.71 20.29
N ARG A 11 14.08 1.48 19.09
CA ARG A 11 14.79 1.63 17.82
C ARG A 11 13.82 1.78 16.65
N GLY A 12 14.34 2.21 15.51
CA GLY A 12 13.57 2.30 14.29
C GLY A 12 14.46 2.42 13.07
N GLU A 13 13.84 2.25 11.91
CA GLU A 13 14.43 2.48 10.61
C GLU A 13 13.47 3.32 9.77
N LEU A 14 13.98 4.39 9.16
CA LEU A 14 13.23 5.22 8.22
C LEU A 14 13.99 5.37 6.91
N ARG A 15 13.27 5.27 5.81
CA ARG A 15 13.78 5.35 4.44
C ARG A 15 13.14 6.55 3.76
N ASN A 16 13.93 7.54 3.39
CA ASN A 16 13.50 8.68 2.57
C ASN A 16 14.37 8.77 1.31
N LEU A 17 14.36 7.69 0.53
CA LEU A 17 15.13 7.59 -0.71
C LEU A 17 14.43 8.27 -1.89
N ARG A 18 13.09 8.28 -1.86
CA ARG A 18 12.27 8.90 -2.88
C ARG A 18 11.65 10.18 -2.35
N ARG A 19 11.46 11.14 -3.25
CA ARG A 19 10.77 12.38 -2.90
C ARG A 19 9.32 12.08 -2.53
N ASN A 20 8.81 12.78 -1.52
CA ASN A 20 7.45 12.68 -1.00
C ASN A 20 7.09 11.32 -0.38
N CYS A 21 8.07 10.47 -0.08
CA CYS A 21 7.86 9.18 0.57
C CYS A 21 8.83 8.98 1.73
N VAL A 22 8.29 8.69 2.91
CA VAL A 22 9.03 8.18 4.07
C VAL A 22 8.38 6.88 4.50
N HIS A 23 9.10 5.76 4.45
CA HIS A 23 8.58 4.49 4.95
C HIS A 23 9.58 3.81 5.89
N GLY A 24 9.09 2.92 6.74
CA GLY A 24 9.95 2.25 7.71
C GLY A 24 9.19 1.56 8.82
N TRP A 25 9.87 1.38 9.94
CA TRP A 25 9.30 0.73 11.13
C TRP A 25 9.88 1.33 12.42
N LEU A 26 9.09 1.24 13.48
CA LEU A 26 9.44 1.66 14.84
C LEU A 26 9.19 0.49 15.78
N ASP A 27 10.12 0.22 16.69
CA ASP A 27 10.08 -0.90 17.64
C ASP A 27 9.98 -0.36 19.07
N PHE A 28 8.97 -0.83 19.79
CA PHE A 28 8.70 -0.47 21.19
C PHE A 28 9.31 -1.45 22.20
N GLY A 29 10.14 -2.39 21.74
CA GLY A 29 10.87 -3.36 22.54
C GLY A 29 10.10 -4.66 22.74
N ASN A 30 9.31 -4.72 23.82
CA ASN A 30 8.56 -5.94 24.16
C ASN A 30 7.21 -6.05 23.45
N ASP A 31 6.78 -4.98 22.78
CA ASP A 31 5.51 -4.92 22.08
C ASP A 31 5.69 -5.02 20.58
N GLU A 32 4.57 -5.24 19.91
CA GLU A 32 4.52 -5.12 18.47
C GLU A 32 4.84 -3.67 18.08
N GLY A 33 5.87 -3.52 17.25
CA GLY A 33 6.21 -2.25 16.65
C GLY A 33 5.16 -1.77 15.65
N ILE A 34 5.40 -0.61 15.06
CA ILE A 34 4.55 -0.07 13.98
C ILE A 34 5.33 0.05 12.69
N ARG A 35 4.66 -0.21 11.57
CA ARG A 35 5.09 0.16 10.22
C ARG A 35 4.66 1.60 9.94
N VAL A 36 5.47 2.32 9.18
CA VAL A 36 5.24 3.74 8.87
C VAL A 36 5.29 3.95 7.37
N GLU A 37 4.30 4.64 6.81
CA GLU A 37 4.18 5.01 5.39
C GLU A 37 3.62 6.44 5.29
N ILE A 38 4.52 7.41 5.22
CA ILE A 38 4.21 8.83 5.34
C ILE A 38 4.50 9.55 4.04
N THR A 39 3.52 10.29 3.55
CA THR A 39 3.66 11.24 2.45
C THR A 39 4.44 12.46 2.94
N GLY A 40 5.60 12.71 2.36
CA GLY A 40 6.45 13.85 2.72
C GLY A 40 7.94 13.55 2.63
N ASN A 41 8.77 14.44 3.17
CA ASN A 41 10.23 14.30 3.10
C ASN A 41 10.86 14.50 4.47
N MET A 42 11.94 13.78 4.72
CA MET A 42 12.87 14.13 5.79
C MET A 42 13.70 15.35 5.34
N SER A 43 14.19 16.12 6.30
CA SER A 43 14.95 17.34 6.03
C SER A 43 16.34 17.32 6.67
N GLY A 44 17.19 18.27 6.25
CA GLY A 44 18.54 18.40 6.78
C GLY A 44 19.41 17.17 6.51
N GLU A 45 20.06 16.63 7.55
CA GLU A 45 20.95 15.48 7.43
C GLU A 45 20.23 14.16 7.07
N LEU A 46 18.92 14.08 7.26
CA LEU A 46 18.13 12.87 7.06
C LEU A 46 17.62 12.73 5.61
N ALA A 47 17.55 13.84 4.87
CA ALA A 47 17.01 13.87 3.52
C ALA A 47 17.79 12.94 2.57
N GLY A 48 17.07 12.10 1.82
CA GLY A 48 17.68 11.22 0.81
C GLY A 48 18.41 10.00 1.40
N LYS A 49 18.11 9.60 2.64
CA LYS A 49 18.87 8.54 3.34
C LYS A 49 17.98 7.45 3.95
N ILE A 50 18.61 6.30 4.20
CA ILE A 50 18.12 5.28 5.13
C ILE A 50 18.77 5.55 6.50
N VAL A 51 17.93 5.72 7.51
CA VAL A 51 18.34 6.11 8.86
C VAL A 51 17.87 5.04 9.83
N ARG A 52 18.82 4.34 10.46
CA ARG A 52 18.57 3.51 11.62
C ARG A 52 18.88 4.30 12.87
N PHE A 53 18.01 4.25 13.86
CA PHE A 53 18.25 4.89 15.13
C PHE A 53 17.87 3.98 16.29
N ALA A 54 18.53 4.19 17.42
CA ALA A 54 18.18 3.59 18.69
C ALA A 54 18.16 4.66 19.77
N SER A 55 17.14 4.64 20.63
CA SER A 55 17.17 5.42 21.86
C SER A 55 18.25 4.83 22.78
N GLY A 56 18.79 5.63 23.70
CA GLY A 56 19.42 5.05 24.87
C GLY A 56 18.42 4.12 25.56
N LEU A 57 18.87 3.00 26.12
CA LEU A 57 18.01 2.11 26.90
C LEU A 57 17.18 2.96 27.89
N PRO A 58 15.85 2.79 27.96
CA PRO A 58 15.07 3.44 29.00
C PRO A 58 15.67 3.04 30.35
N ASP A 59 15.76 4.00 31.28
CA ASP A 59 16.24 3.74 32.64
C ASP A 59 15.43 2.56 33.21
N GLU A 60 16.10 1.41 33.42
CA GLU A 60 15.51 0.21 34.01
C GLU A 60 14.96 0.56 35.41
N GLY A 61 13.71 1.01 35.48
CA GLY A 61 13.12 1.48 36.73
C GLY A 61 12.02 2.54 36.61
N VAL A 62 11.83 3.17 35.45
CA VAL A 62 10.68 4.07 35.25
C VAL A 62 9.45 3.22 34.97
N GLN A 63 8.63 2.97 35.99
CA GLN A 63 7.29 2.39 35.78
C GLN A 63 6.43 3.41 35.06
N GLU A 64 5.99 3.06 33.86
CA GLU A 64 5.13 3.91 33.06
C GLU A 64 3.69 3.88 33.60
N PRO A 65 2.98 5.02 33.57
CA PRO A 65 1.54 5.07 33.82
C PRO A 65 0.78 4.12 32.88
N ALA A 66 -0.15 3.33 33.42
CA ALA A 66 -0.91 2.34 32.67
C ALA A 66 -1.76 2.94 31.54
N ASP A 67 -2.20 4.19 31.69
CA ASP A 67 -2.99 4.95 30.72
C ASP A 67 -2.21 5.30 29.46
N GLU A 68 -0.91 5.56 29.58
CA GLU A 68 -0.07 5.87 28.42
C GLU A 68 0.23 4.60 27.61
N ARG A 69 0.23 3.44 28.26
CA ARG A 69 0.40 2.14 27.61
C ARG A 69 -0.85 1.73 26.84
N GLU A 70 -2.03 1.93 27.43
CA GLU A 70 -3.31 1.72 26.74
C GLU A 70 -3.43 2.57 25.47
N ALA A 71 -2.84 3.77 25.47
CA ALA A 71 -2.78 4.62 24.29
C ALA A 71 -1.89 4.06 23.16
N LEU A 72 -0.84 3.30 23.48
CA LEU A 72 -0.02 2.61 22.47
C LEU A 72 -0.76 1.41 21.88
N ASP A 73 -1.44 0.63 22.71
CA ASP A 73 -2.22 -0.52 22.28
C ASP A 73 -3.39 -0.12 21.35
N ALA A 74 -3.78 1.16 21.38
CA ALA A 74 -4.78 1.73 20.49
C ALA A 74 -4.23 2.16 19.12
N LEU A 75 -2.91 2.21 18.93
CA LEU A 75 -2.30 2.58 17.65
C LEU A 75 -2.52 1.47 16.62
N GLN A 76 -2.76 1.89 15.38
CA GLN A 76 -2.76 0.96 14.25
C GLN A 76 -1.34 0.44 13.97
N PHE A 77 -1.22 -0.85 13.68
CA PHE A 77 0.05 -1.48 13.32
C PHE A 77 0.75 -0.79 12.14
N GLN A 78 -0.01 -0.38 11.12
CA GLN A 78 0.49 0.36 9.97
C GLN A 78 0.04 1.82 10.08
N GLN A 79 0.96 2.75 10.25
CA GLN A 79 0.70 4.19 10.31
C GLN A 79 0.84 4.79 8.92
N ILE A 80 -0.20 5.49 8.46
CA ILE A 80 -0.18 6.30 7.25
C ILE A 80 -0.40 7.76 7.58
N GLY A 81 0.13 8.67 6.79
CA GLY A 81 -0.06 10.07 7.10
C GLY A 81 0.74 11.05 6.26
N VAL A 82 0.80 12.29 6.74
CA VAL A 82 1.59 13.36 6.14
C VAL A 82 2.64 13.87 7.10
N ALA A 83 3.87 13.99 6.62
CA ALA A 83 4.98 14.50 7.41
C ALA A 83 4.76 15.99 7.69
N GLU A 84 4.81 16.37 8.97
CA GLU A 84 4.83 17.77 9.35
C GLU A 84 6.27 18.24 9.50
N ARG A 85 7.05 17.52 10.32
CA ARG A 85 8.44 17.85 10.61
C ARG A 85 9.26 16.60 10.90
N MET A 86 10.31 16.37 10.13
CA MET A 86 11.24 15.27 10.32
C MET A 86 12.67 15.77 10.12
N ASP A 87 13.39 15.97 11.23
CA ASP A 87 14.76 16.50 11.20
C ASP A 87 15.61 15.98 12.36
N LEU A 88 16.92 16.08 12.13
CA LEU A 88 17.94 15.89 13.14
C LEU A 88 18.56 17.24 13.45
N SER A 89 18.52 17.65 14.72
CA SER A 89 19.15 18.88 15.20
C SER A 89 20.22 18.58 16.25
N GLY A 90 21.12 19.54 16.47
CA GLY A 90 22.24 19.40 17.42
C GLY A 90 23.48 18.71 16.84
N GLU A 91 24.60 18.79 17.56
CA GLU A 91 25.89 18.24 17.15
C GLU A 91 26.45 17.27 18.21
N GLY A 92 27.19 16.27 17.74
CA GLY A 92 27.91 15.33 18.61
C GLY A 92 26.98 14.54 19.55
N ALA A 93 27.18 14.72 20.85
CA ALA A 93 26.46 14.00 21.89
C ALA A 93 25.14 14.66 22.31
N GLU A 94 24.79 15.83 21.75
CA GLU A 94 23.55 16.57 22.05
C GLU A 94 22.62 16.59 20.82
N ARG A 95 22.42 15.42 20.21
CA ARG A 95 21.56 15.25 19.03
C ARG A 95 20.10 15.09 19.45
N LEU A 96 19.18 15.71 18.73
CA LEU A 96 17.74 15.56 18.90
C LEU A 96 17.12 15.12 17.57
N LEU A 97 16.60 13.89 17.54
CA LEU A 97 15.78 13.41 16.42
C LEU A 97 14.32 13.78 16.70
N HIS A 98 13.75 14.60 15.82
CA HIS A 98 12.36 15.04 15.87
C HIS A 98 11.60 14.45 14.70
N LEU A 99 10.54 13.67 14.96
CA LEU A 99 9.65 13.13 13.94
C LEU A 99 8.21 13.46 14.29
N GLU A 100 7.50 14.11 13.38
CA GLU A 100 6.16 14.63 13.58
C GLU A 100 5.33 14.44 12.32
N TRP A 101 4.16 13.83 12.46
CA TRP A 101 3.23 13.59 11.36
C TRP A 101 1.78 13.48 11.83
N PHE A 102 0.86 13.72 10.90
CA PHE A 102 -0.57 13.48 11.10
C PHE A 102 -0.95 12.14 10.49
N SER A 103 -1.49 11.22 11.30
CA SER A 103 -1.92 9.87 10.92
C SER A 103 -3.41 9.61 11.14
N GLN A 104 -3.84 8.39 10.86
CA GLN A 104 -5.19 7.90 11.17
C GLN A 104 -5.55 7.92 12.66
N ASP A 105 -4.54 7.88 13.53
CA ASP A 105 -4.69 7.89 14.99
C ASP A 105 -4.60 9.30 15.56
N GLY A 106 -4.21 10.29 14.73
CA GLY A 106 -4.17 11.70 15.10
C GLY A 106 -2.79 12.29 14.84
N HIS A 107 -2.33 13.14 15.75
CA HIS A 107 -1.01 13.78 15.60
C HIS A 107 0.02 12.97 16.38
N LEU A 108 1.09 12.49 15.75
CA LEU A 108 2.14 11.72 16.43
C LEU A 108 3.43 12.51 16.47
N VAL A 109 4.10 12.46 17.62
CA VAL A 109 5.34 13.17 17.90
C VAL A 109 6.34 12.22 18.56
N ILE A 110 7.54 12.17 18.00
CA ILE A 110 8.70 11.47 18.52
C ILE A 110 9.81 12.51 18.72
N GLU A 111 10.28 12.60 19.96
CA GLU A 111 11.48 13.36 20.31
C GLU A 111 12.45 12.40 21.01
N LEU A 112 13.56 12.08 20.34
CA LEU A 112 14.61 11.25 20.93
C LEU A 112 15.83 12.11 21.24
N VAL A 113 16.22 12.13 22.51
CA VAL A 113 17.40 12.83 23.00
C VAL A 113 18.61 11.90 22.92
N ASN A 114 19.66 12.38 22.26
CA ASN A 114 20.93 11.71 22.03
C ASN A 114 20.80 10.30 21.40
N PRO A 115 20.01 10.14 20.33
CA PRO A 115 19.84 8.84 19.70
C PRO A 115 21.14 8.41 19.00
N THR A 116 21.41 7.11 19.02
CA THR A 116 22.46 6.54 18.19
C THR A 116 21.94 6.44 16.77
N ILE A 117 22.53 7.19 15.84
CA ILE A 117 22.10 7.23 14.43
C ILE A 117 23.14 6.55 13.55
N VAL A 118 22.66 5.62 12.72
CA VAL A 118 23.44 4.93 11.70
C VAL A 118 22.80 5.16 10.35
N TYR A 119 23.57 5.74 9.42
CA TYR A 119 23.15 5.86 8.03
C TYR A 119 23.48 4.56 7.30
N VAL A 120 22.50 4.00 6.62
CA VAL A 120 22.66 2.77 5.85
C VAL A 120 22.78 3.13 4.37
N ASP A 121 23.76 2.52 3.72
CA ASP A 121 23.91 2.56 2.27
C ASP A 121 23.09 1.40 1.68
N GLU A 122 22.14 1.73 0.81
CA GLU A 122 21.21 0.77 0.22
C GLU A 122 21.94 -0.28 -0.62
N GLU A 123 22.95 0.13 -1.41
CA GLU A 123 23.71 -0.80 -2.26
C GLU A 123 24.53 -1.75 -1.39
N ALA A 124 25.15 -1.22 -0.34
CA ALA A 124 25.91 -2.04 0.61
C ALA A 124 25.02 -3.04 1.35
N GLU A 125 23.78 -2.67 1.69
CA GLU A 125 22.82 -3.56 2.34
C GLU A 125 22.34 -4.66 1.40
N LYS A 126 21.96 -4.31 0.17
CA LYS A 126 21.58 -5.30 -0.86
C LYS A 126 22.70 -6.30 -1.12
N GLN A 127 23.95 -5.81 -1.23
CA GLN A 127 25.11 -6.69 -1.39
C GLN A 127 25.31 -7.59 -0.16
N ALA A 128 25.22 -7.05 1.05
CA ALA A 128 25.40 -7.84 2.27
C ALA A 128 24.32 -8.92 2.46
N GLU A 129 23.09 -8.67 1.99
CA GLU A 129 22.03 -9.67 1.99
C GLU A 129 22.23 -10.73 0.90
N ALA A 130 22.67 -10.34 -0.28
CA ALA A 130 23.06 -11.28 -1.34
C ALA A 130 24.20 -12.20 -0.87
N ASP A 131 25.25 -11.65 -0.26
CA ASP A 131 26.37 -12.40 0.29
C ASP A 131 25.92 -13.38 1.40
N LYS A 132 24.96 -12.97 2.25
CA LYS A 132 24.40 -13.84 3.29
C LYS A 132 23.58 -15.00 2.71
N ARG A 133 22.79 -14.75 1.67
CA ARG A 133 22.02 -15.78 0.96
C ARG A 133 22.93 -16.79 0.29
N GLU A 134 23.94 -16.30 -0.42
CA GLU A 134 24.97 -17.15 -1.03
C GLU A 134 25.66 -18.03 0.03
N ALA A 135 26.01 -17.44 1.18
CA ALA A 135 26.61 -18.17 2.30
C ALA A 135 25.65 -19.18 2.97
N ALA A 136 24.34 -18.92 2.98
CA ALA A 136 23.31 -19.81 3.50
C ALA A 136 22.99 -20.98 2.55
N GLY A 137 23.42 -20.89 1.28
CA GLY A 137 23.06 -21.86 0.25
C GLY A 137 21.56 -21.85 -0.08
N GLU A 138 20.87 -20.73 0.18
CA GLU A 138 19.53 -20.51 -0.34
C GLU A 138 19.65 -20.30 -1.84
N GLU A 139 19.06 -21.20 -2.63
CA GLU A 139 18.88 -20.98 -4.07
C GLU A 139 18.11 -19.68 -4.27
N ASP A 140 18.50 -18.94 -5.31
CA ASP A 140 18.10 -17.56 -5.60
C ASP A 140 16.60 -17.46 -5.85
N THR A 141 15.84 -17.43 -4.75
CA THR A 141 14.41 -17.18 -4.75
C THR A 141 14.23 -15.66 -4.84
N PRO A 142 13.58 -15.16 -5.90
CA PRO A 142 13.31 -13.73 -6.04
C PRO A 142 12.62 -13.21 -4.78
N ARG A 143 13.04 -12.04 -4.25
CA ARG A 143 12.26 -11.42 -3.17
C ARG A 143 10.89 -11.08 -3.69
N PHE A 144 9.89 -11.08 -2.81
CA PHE A 144 8.56 -10.58 -3.12
C PHE A 144 8.61 -9.15 -3.69
N ASP A 145 9.53 -8.31 -3.20
CA ASP A 145 9.73 -6.93 -3.69
C ASP A 145 10.48 -6.85 -5.03
N ASP A 146 11.18 -7.92 -5.43
CA ASP A 146 11.92 -8.01 -6.70
C ASP A 146 11.10 -8.65 -7.82
N ILE A 147 9.89 -9.16 -7.53
CA ILE A 147 8.96 -9.63 -8.55
C ILE A 147 8.29 -8.38 -9.13
N PRO A 148 8.58 -7.98 -10.39
CA PRO A 148 7.82 -6.91 -11.02
C PRO A 148 6.35 -7.31 -11.00
N PHE A 149 5.50 -6.43 -10.48
CA PHE A 149 4.04 -6.57 -10.56
C PHE A 149 3.66 -6.74 -12.04
N GLY A 150 3.44 -7.98 -12.48
CA GLY A 150 3.07 -8.31 -13.86
C GLY A 150 4.14 -8.94 -14.76
N GLY A 151 5.31 -9.34 -14.25
CA GLY A 151 6.29 -10.09 -15.05
C GLY A 151 5.86 -11.55 -15.26
N GLU A 152 5.51 -11.91 -16.50
CA GLU A 152 5.29 -13.28 -16.94
C GLU A 152 6.57 -14.09 -16.70
N ALA A 153 6.59 -14.89 -15.64
CA ALA A 153 7.67 -15.85 -15.45
C ALA A 153 7.56 -16.88 -16.59
N ASP A 154 8.54 -16.89 -17.51
CA ASP A 154 8.76 -17.95 -18.48
C ASP A 154 8.78 -19.31 -17.76
N ARG A 155 7.65 -20.00 -17.78
CA ARG A 155 7.43 -21.30 -17.15
C ARG A 155 6.69 -22.16 -18.16
N ASP A 156 7.31 -23.28 -18.53
CA ASP A 156 6.94 -24.21 -19.61
C ASP A 156 5.56 -24.91 -19.45
N ASP A 157 4.68 -24.44 -18.57
CA ASP A 157 3.31 -24.92 -18.43
C ASP A 157 2.33 -23.73 -18.46
N PRO A 158 1.70 -23.43 -19.60
CA PRO A 158 0.76 -22.32 -19.72
C PRO A 158 -0.49 -22.50 -18.84
N ASP A 159 -0.73 -23.69 -18.30
CA ASP A 159 -1.95 -24.02 -17.58
C ASP A 159 -1.81 -23.92 -16.04
N ASP A 160 -0.59 -23.94 -15.47
CA ASP A 160 -0.35 -23.66 -14.03
C ASP A 160 1.03 -23.02 -13.77
N PRO A 161 1.20 -21.72 -14.10
CA PRO A 161 2.48 -21.03 -13.97
C PRO A 161 2.98 -20.93 -12.53
N TYR A 162 2.16 -21.20 -11.51
CA TYR A 162 2.55 -21.07 -10.11
C TYR A 162 2.71 -22.42 -9.40
N GLN A 163 2.44 -23.55 -10.06
CA GLN A 163 2.39 -24.89 -9.46
C GLN A 163 1.57 -24.89 -8.16
N LEU A 164 0.53 -24.05 -8.10
CA LEU A 164 -0.31 -23.92 -6.91
C LEU A 164 -1.16 -25.16 -6.72
N PHE A 165 -1.29 -25.95 -7.78
CA PHE A 165 -2.09 -27.14 -7.80
C PHE A 165 -1.21 -28.38 -7.96
N PRO A 166 -1.55 -29.47 -7.25
CA PRO A 166 -0.96 -30.77 -7.55
C PRO A 166 -1.15 -31.08 -9.04
N ALA A 167 -0.14 -31.69 -9.68
CA ALA A 167 -0.20 -32.07 -11.09
C ALA A 167 -1.38 -33.03 -11.42
N ASP A 168 -2.03 -33.59 -10.40
CA ASP A 168 -3.21 -34.44 -10.51
C ASP A 168 -4.53 -33.76 -10.09
N LEU A 169 -4.56 -32.45 -9.82
CA LEU A 169 -5.78 -31.74 -9.38
C LEU A 169 -6.94 -31.91 -10.38
N GLU A 170 -6.69 -31.78 -11.68
CA GLU A 170 -7.73 -32.02 -12.69
C GLU A 170 -8.29 -33.45 -12.63
N SER A 171 -7.42 -34.43 -12.35
CA SER A 171 -7.83 -35.82 -12.18
C SER A 171 -8.67 -35.97 -10.91
N GLN A 172 -8.29 -35.33 -9.81
CA GLN A 172 -9.06 -35.32 -8.56
C GLN A 172 -10.41 -34.61 -8.72
N LEU A 173 -10.48 -33.51 -9.47
CA LEU A 173 -11.73 -32.81 -9.79
C LEU A 173 -12.64 -33.66 -10.67
N ARG A 174 -12.11 -34.35 -11.69
CA ARG A 174 -12.88 -35.30 -12.51
C ARG A 174 -13.40 -36.50 -11.73
N GLU A 175 -12.61 -37.03 -10.80
CA GLU A 175 -13.03 -38.12 -9.92
C GLU A 175 -14.10 -37.66 -8.93
N SER A 176 -13.96 -36.47 -8.35
CA SER A 176 -14.89 -35.92 -7.36
C SER A 176 -16.24 -35.47 -7.95
N THR A 177 -16.26 -34.99 -9.20
CA THR A 177 -17.49 -34.58 -9.92
C THR A 177 -18.24 -35.75 -10.55
N GLY A 178 -17.81 -36.99 -10.31
CA GLY A 178 -18.62 -38.17 -10.60
C GLY A 178 -18.74 -38.53 -12.08
N GLY A 179 -17.78 -38.13 -12.92
CA GLY A 179 -17.62 -38.68 -14.28
C GLY A 179 -18.86 -38.60 -15.17
N GLU A 180 -19.80 -37.68 -14.93
CA GLU A 180 -20.80 -37.35 -15.94
C GLU A 180 -20.06 -36.66 -17.07
N LYS A 181 -19.79 -37.42 -18.13
CA LYS A 181 -19.33 -36.94 -19.43
C LYS A 181 -20.21 -35.76 -19.83
N LEU A 182 -19.75 -34.53 -19.55
CA LEU A 182 -20.11 -33.39 -20.36
C LEU A 182 -19.70 -33.77 -21.77
N ALA A 183 -20.71 -34.03 -22.61
CA ALA A 183 -20.52 -34.45 -23.98
C ALA A 183 -19.59 -33.44 -24.64
N GLU A 184 -18.46 -33.94 -25.17
CA GLU A 184 -17.60 -33.15 -26.04
C GLU A 184 -18.50 -32.42 -27.04
N PRO A 185 -18.45 -31.08 -27.14
CA PRO A 185 -19.12 -30.40 -28.22
C PRO A 185 -18.57 -31.02 -29.50
N ALA A 186 -19.46 -31.64 -30.27
CA ALA A 186 -19.11 -32.32 -31.50
C ALA A 186 -18.23 -31.38 -32.32
N ALA A 187 -16.99 -31.82 -32.58
CA ALA A 187 -16.07 -31.15 -33.48
C ALA A 187 -16.78 -31.00 -34.84
N ALA A 188 -17.37 -29.83 -35.06
CA ALA A 188 -17.77 -29.41 -36.38
C ALA A 188 -16.46 -29.21 -37.14
N GLU A 189 -16.23 -30.07 -38.13
CA GLU A 189 -15.16 -29.92 -39.11
C GLU A 189 -15.32 -28.54 -39.76
N PHE A 190 -14.55 -27.56 -39.26
CA PHE A 190 -14.44 -26.25 -39.85
C PHE A 190 -13.45 -26.39 -41.01
N GLU A 191 -13.98 -26.60 -42.21
CA GLU A 191 -13.19 -26.54 -43.43
C GLU A 191 -12.52 -25.17 -43.49
N SER A 192 -11.20 -25.16 -43.35
CA SER A 192 -10.35 -23.98 -43.54
C SER A 192 -10.34 -23.62 -45.03
N ASP A 193 -11.38 -22.93 -45.49
CA ASP A 193 -11.37 -22.28 -46.79
C ASP A 193 -10.59 -20.96 -46.67
N GLU A 194 -9.69 -20.71 -47.62
CA GLU A 194 -8.78 -19.56 -47.69
C GLU A 194 -9.60 -18.27 -47.84
N PHE A 195 -10.04 -17.69 -46.72
CA PHE A 195 -10.75 -16.42 -46.69
C PHE A 195 -9.77 -15.31 -46.35
N GLU A 196 -9.14 -14.75 -47.38
CA GLU A 196 -8.50 -13.44 -47.30
C GLU A 196 -9.58 -12.38 -47.07
N THR A 197 -9.91 -12.10 -45.80
CA THR A 197 -10.74 -10.94 -45.46
C THR A 197 -10.13 -10.02 -44.44
N ASP A 198 -10.16 -8.77 -44.86
CA ASP A 198 -10.04 -7.48 -44.17
C ASP A 198 -11.04 -7.37 -42.99
N SER A 199 -10.91 -8.28 -42.02
CA SER A 199 -11.87 -8.53 -40.92
C SER A 199 -11.28 -8.16 -39.56
N SER A 200 -10.86 -6.90 -39.38
CA SER A 200 -10.58 -6.34 -38.05
C SER A 200 -11.77 -5.60 -37.44
N THR A 201 -12.87 -5.40 -38.17
CA THR A 201 -14.01 -4.57 -37.73
C THR A 201 -15.26 -5.33 -37.26
N GLU A 202 -15.36 -6.65 -37.45
CA GLU A 202 -16.54 -7.44 -36.99
C GLU A 202 -16.32 -8.22 -35.68
N LEU A 203 -15.06 -8.45 -35.25
CA LEU A 203 -14.80 -9.13 -33.98
C LEU A 203 -15.04 -8.22 -32.75
N GLU A 204 -14.92 -6.90 -32.91
CA GLU A 204 -15.22 -5.91 -31.85
C GLU A 204 -16.72 -5.79 -31.57
N ALA A 205 -17.60 -6.25 -32.48
CA ALA A 205 -19.06 -6.19 -32.30
C ALA A 205 -19.66 -7.40 -31.57
N LEU A 206 -18.88 -8.45 -31.27
CA LEU A 206 -19.34 -9.65 -30.56
C LEU A 206 -18.84 -9.75 -29.11
N VAL A 207 -18.00 -8.80 -28.68
CA VAL A 207 -17.63 -8.62 -27.27
C VAL A 207 -18.45 -7.48 -26.65
N ASP A 208 -19.73 -7.38 -27.02
CA ASP A 208 -20.73 -6.64 -26.24
C ASP A 208 -20.99 -7.42 -24.94
N ALA A 209 -20.08 -7.24 -23.98
CA ALA A 209 -20.15 -7.74 -22.62
C ALA A 209 -21.34 -7.17 -21.80
N GLU A 210 -22.22 -6.37 -22.43
CA GLU A 210 -23.42 -5.78 -21.81
C GLU A 210 -24.60 -6.75 -21.65
N LEU A 211 -24.57 -7.95 -22.25
CA LEU A 211 -25.78 -8.80 -22.28
C LEU A 211 -26.05 -9.61 -21.01
N PHE A 212 -25.06 -9.78 -20.12
CA PHE A 212 -25.27 -10.40 -18.81
C PHE A 212 -24.33 -9.76 -17.79
N PRO A 213 -24.76 -8.72 -17.03
CA PRO A 213 -24.00 -8.34 -15.85
C PRO A 213 -23.84 -9.61 -15.01
N PRO A 214 -22.61 -10.01 -14.64
CA PRO A 214 -22.41 -11.21 -13.84
C PRO A 214 -23.27 -11.08 -12.61
N GLU A 215 -24.26 -11.98 -12.45
CA GLU A 215 -25.08 -11.99 -11.25
C GLU A 215 -24.13 -12.15 -10.07
N LYS A 216 -24.02 -11.13 -9.21
CA LYS A 216 -23.20 -11.21 -8.01
C LYS A 216 -23.56 -12.50 -7.28
N PRO A 217 -22.60 -13.41 -7.04
CA PRO A 217 -22.90 -14.67 -6.37
C PRO A 217 -23.56 -14.36 -5.03
N LYS A 218 -24.70 -15.02 -4.76
CA LYS A 218 -25.42 -14.81 -3.50
C LYS A 218 -24.48 -15.08 -2.33
N SER A 219 -24.23 -14.05 -1.53
CA SER A 219 -23.45 -14.17 -0.29
C SER A 219 -24.03 -15.30 0.55
N ARG A 220 -23.17 -16.26 0.92
CA ARG A 220 -23.51 -17.35 1.83
C ARG A 220 -23.16 -16.91 3.25
N PRO A 221 -24.00 -17.21 4.25
CA PRO A 221 -23.67 -16.87 5.62
C PRO A 221 -22.40 -17.60 6.08
N TRP A 222 -21.53 -16.90 6.81
CA TRP A 222 -20.26 -17.45 7.31
C TRP A 222 -20.41 -18.66 8.24
N ASP A 223 -21.56 -18.82 8.89
CA ASP A 223 -21.88 -20.02 9.70
C ASP A 223 -21.92 -21.30 8.86
N GLU A 224 -22.29 -21.20 7.58
CA GLU A 224 -22.31 -22.34 6.66
C GLU A 224 -20.91 -22.62 6.10
N VAL A 225 -20.12 -21.57 5.87
CA VAL A 225 -18.75 -21.67 5.33
C VAL A 225 -17.78 -22.20 6.38
N ILE A 226 -17.89 -21.72 7.63
CA ILE A 226 -17.02 -22.06 8.75
C ILE A 226 -17.87 -22.51 9.94
N PRO A 227 -18.29 -23.79 10.00
CA PRO A 227 -19.09 -24.31 11.09
C PRO A 227 -18.40 -24.14 12.45
N GLY A 228 -19.05 -23.45 13.39
CA GLY A 228 -18.54 -23.22 14.74
C GLY A 228 -17.66 -21.98 14.88
N ILE A 229 -17.66 -21.08 13.89
CA ILE A 229 -17.09 -19.74 14.01
C ILE A 229 -17.67 -19.01 15.23
N ASP A 230 -16.81 -18.35 16.01
CA ASP A 230 -17.28 -17.53 17.10
C ASP A 230 -17.92 -16.23 16.58
N GLU A 231 -18.85 -15.69 17.35
CA GLU A 231 -19.65 -14.52 16.96
C GLU A 231 -18.79 -13.28 16.65
N LYS A 232 -17.64 -13.11 17.31
CA LYS A 232 -16.76 -11.96 17.08
C LYS A 232 -16.05 -12.08 15.74
N THR A 233 -15.49 -13.26 15.45
CA THR A 233 -14.82 -13.53 14.16
C THR A 233 -15.82 -13.49 13.02
N LYS A 234 -17.05 -13.97 13.23
CA LYS A 234 -18.14 -13.86 12.25
C LYS A 234 -18.47 -12.40 11.91
N GLN A 235 -18.70 -11.57 12.92
CA GLN A 235 -18.99 -10.14 12.72
C GLN A 235 -17.85 -9.42 11.98
N MET A 236 -16.60 -9.81 12.25
CA MET A 236 -15.44 -9.29 11.53
C MET A 236 -15.49 -9.64 10.03
N TYR A 237 -15.79 -10.90 9.67
CA TYR A 237 -15.93 -11.28 8.26
C TYR A 237 -17.14 -10.64 7.57
N GLU A 238 -18.28 -10.54 8.26
CA GLU A 238 -19.45 -9.84 7.71
C GLU A 238 -19.16 -8.35 7.47
N GLN A 239 -18.38 -7.72 8.36
CA GLN A 239 -17.90 -6.37 8.16
C GLN A 239 -16.93 -6.27 6.98
N TRP A 240 -16.04 -7.24 6.79
CA TRP A 240 -15.14 -7.26 5.64
C TRP A 240 -15.93 -7.42 4.34
N ASP A 241 -16.88 -8.35 4.27
CA ASP A 241 -17.74 -8.51 3.09
C ASP A 241 -18.48 -7.22 2.76
N GLU A 242 -19.03 -6.54 3.77
CA GLU A 242 -19.71 -5.25 3.58
C GLU A 242 -18.77 -4.18 3.00
N VAL A 243 -17.53 -4.11 3.50
CA VAL A 243 -16.51 -3.16 3.03
C VAL A 243 -16.03 -3.47 1.61
N PHE A 244 -15.90 -4.75 1.24
CA PHE A 244 -15.37 -5.14 -0.07
C PHE A 244 -16.42 -5.21 -1.17
N ASP A 245 -17.70 -5.33 -0.82
CA ASP A 245 -18.79 -5.37 -1.82
C ASP A 245 -19.05 -3.99 -2.46
N GLY A 246 -18.60 -2.92 -1.82
CA GLY A 246 -18.65 -1.54 -2.33
C GLY A 246 -20.06 -0.93 -2.40
N GLU A 247 -21.11 -1.67 -2.02
CA GLU A 247 -22.50 -1.20 -2.11
C GLU A 247 -22.82 -0.01 -1.20
N LYS A 248 -22.01 0.17 -0.15
CA LYS A 248 -22.14 1.26 0.83
C LYS A 248 -21.00 2.26 0.74
N ASP A 249 -20.19 2.20 -0.30
CA ASP A 249 -19.10 3.16 -0.45
C ASP A 249 -19.67 4.53 -0.81
N GLU A 250 -19.13 5.56 -0.16
CA GLU A 250 -19.53 6.94 -0.36
C GLU A 250 -18.35 7.72 -0.96
N PRO A 251 -18.59 8.77 -1.78
CA PRO A 251 -17.50 9.61 -2.29
C PRO A 251 -16.70 10.20 -1.14
N ILE A 252 -15.37 10.21 -1.24
CA ILE A 252 -14.48 10.68 -0.17
C ILE A 252 -14.84 12.11 0.27
N ALA A 253 -15.26 12.98 -0.65
CA ALA A 253 -15.68 14.35 -0.34
C ALA A 253 -16.80 14.45 0.73
N THR A 254 -17.63 13.42 0.87
CA THR A 254 -18.77 13.40 1.80
C THR A 254 -18.38 12.97 3.22
N MET A 255 -17.19 12.37 3.39
CA MET A 255 -16.72 11.80 4.65
C MET A 255 -16.27 12.83 5.68
N PHE A 256 -16.04 14.08 5.27
CA PHE A 256 -15.47 15.11 6.14
C PHE A 256 -16.53 15.80 7.01
N ASP A 257 -16.48 15.58 8.32
CA ASP A 257 -17.25 16.32 9.32
C ASP A 257 -16.31 17.06 10.32
N PRO A 258 -16.32 18.41 10.36
CA PRO A 258 -17.05 19.32 9.48
C PRO A 258 -16.47 19.32 8.05
N PRO A 259 -17.25 19.79 7.04
CA PRO A 259 -16.77 19.93 5.67
C PRO A 259 -15.48 20.75 5.59
N LEU A 260 -14.57 20.34 4.72
CA LEU A 260 -13.28 21.01 4.57
C LEU A 260 -13.46 22.39 3.91
N LEU A 261 -12.89 23.42 4.53
CA LEU A 261 -12.85 24.78 3.99
C LEU A 261 -11.59 24.94 3.14
N LEU A 262 -11.64 24.40 1.93
CA LEU A 262 -10.51 24.39 1.00
C LEU A 262 -10.61 25.53 -0.02
N LYS A 263 -9.48 26.16 -0.34
CA LYS A 263 -9.40 27.13 -1.44
C LYS A 263 -9.51 26.41 -2.77
N SER A 264 -10.06 27.08 -3.77
CA SER A 264 -10.02 26.54 -5.14
C SER A 264 -8.56 26.47 -5.63
N PRO A 265 -8.14 25.41 -6.35
CA PRO A 265 -6.80 25.33 -6.93
C PRO A 265 -6.43 26.56 -7.78
N ALA A 266 -7.41 27.20 -8.42
CA ALA A 266 -7.20 28.40 -9.24
C ALA A 266 -6.84 29.67 -8.42
N GLU A 267 -7.04 29.65 -7.10
CA GLU A 267 -6.73 30.77 -6.20
C GLU A 267 -5.35 30.66 -5.55
N ILE A 268 -4.66 29.53 -5.74
CA ILE A 268 -3.36 29.23 -5.12
C ILE A 268 -2.27 29.54 -6.13
N ALA A 269 -1.30 30.36 -5.73
CA ALA A 269 -0.28 30.86 -6.66
C ALA A 269 0.84 29.86 -6.96
N ASP A 270 1.28 29.10 -5.96
CA ASP A 270 2.45 28.23 -6.05
C ASP A 270 2.40 27.06 -5.04
N ASP A 271 3.42 26.20 -5.10
CA ASP A 271 3.58 25.03 -4.21
C ASP A 271 3.71 25.43 -2.74
N ALA A 272 4.31 26.57 -2.43
CA ALA A 272 4.52 27.00 -1.05
C ALA A 272 3.20 27.46 -0.41
N GLU A 273 2.31 28.10 -1.18
CA GLU A 273 0.95 28.39 -0.72
C GLU A 273 0.09 27.11 -0.65
N ALA A 274 0.30 26.14 -1.54
CA ALA A 274 -0.47 24.89 -1.58
C ALA A 274 -0.17 23.93 -0.41
N ASP A 275 1.11 23.83 -0.01
CA ASP A 275 1.59 22.87 1.01
C ASP A 275 0.71 22.77 2.27
N PRO A 276 0.38 23.87 2.99
CA PRO A 276 -0.45 23.76 4.20
C PRO A 276 -1.87 23.26 3.93
N TYR A 277 -2.47 23.56 2.77
CA TYR A 277 -3.79 23.04 2.40
C TYR A 277 -3.72 21.56 2.07
N LEU A 278 -2.68 21.15 1.33
CA LEU A 278 -2.43 19.74 1.02
C LEU A 278 -2.22 18.94 2.31
N LYS A 279 -1.37 19.39 3.23
CA LYS A 279 -1.14 18.72 4.52
C LYS A 279 -2.43 18.60 5.34
N THR A 280 -3.23 19.65 5.39
CA THR A 280 -4.53 19.60 6.07
C THR A 280 -5.46 18.56 5.44
N LEU A 281 -5.50 18.48 4.11
CA LEU A 281 -6.30 17.51 3.38
C LEU A 281 -5.79 16.07 3.61
N LEU A 282 -4.50 15.83 3.48
CA LEU A 282 -3.88 14.52 3.70
C LEU A 282 -4.07 14.04 5.15
N ALA A 283 -3.89 14.92 6.13
CA ALA A 283 -4.16 14.62 7.54
C ALA A 283 -5.61 14.18 7.76
N ARG A 284 -6.56 14.80 7.04
CA ARG A 284 -7.98 14.45 7.13
C ARG A 284 -8.29 13.13 6.42
N LEU A 285 -7.68 12.87 5.26
CA LEU A 285 -7.77 11.60 4.55
C LEU A 285 -7.23 10.43 5.40
N ALA A 286 -6.11 10.63 6.10
CA ALA A 286 -5.53 9.62 6.97
C ALA A 286 -6.52 9.17 8.06
N LEU A 287 -7.32 10.08 8.65
CA LEU A 287 -8.36 9.73 9.64
C LEU A 287 -9.41 8.73 9.11
N HIS A 288 -9.56 8.64 7.78
CA HIS A 288 -10.45 7.71 7.09
C HIS A 288 -9.71 6.53 6.46
N CYS A 289 -8.45 6.26 6.86
CA CYS A 289 -7.60 5.20 6.30
C CYS A 289 -7.36 5.33 4.78
N VAL A 290 -7.24 6.56 4.28
CA VAL A 290 -6.85 6.85 2.90
C VAL A 290 -5.40 7.33 2.88
N ALA A 291 -4.54 6.56 2.22
CA ALA A 291 -3.14 6.91 1.95
C ALA A 291 -3.00 7.48 0.54
N ILE A 292 -2.17 8.52 0.39
CA ILE A 292 -1.86 9.13 -0.90
C ILE A 292 -0.36 8.99 -1.17
N ASP A 293 -0.03 8.16 -2.15
CA ASP A 293 1.34 7.92 -2.59
C ASP A 293 1.71 8.92 -3.67
N VAL A 294 2.50 9.93 -3.30
CA VAL A 294 2.86 11.02 -4.21
C VAL A 294 4.20 10.71 -4.89
N CYS A 295 4.19 10.62 -6.21
CA CYS A 295 5.39 10.42 -7.01
C CYS A 295 6.31 11.67 -7.02
N GLU A 296 7.54 11.51 -7.48
CA GLU A 296 8.57 12.56 -7.41
C GLU A 296 8.31 13.74 -8.34
N HIS A 297 7.55 13.47 -9.41
CA HIS A 297 7.13 14.44 -10.43
C HIS A 297 6.04 15.39 -9.95
N PHE A 298 5.31 15.03 -8.89
CA PHE A 298 4.22 15.84 -8.36
C PHE A 298 4.74 16.81 -7.30
N GLY A 299 4.48 18.10 -7.54
CA GLY A 299 4.62 19.16 -6.53
C GLY A 299 3.35 19.30 -5.68
N PRO A 300 3.43 19.97 -4.50
CA PRO A 300 2.28 20.20 -3.64
C PRO A 300 1.03 20.76 -4.33
N LEU A 301 1.17 21.74 -5.23
CA LEU A 301 0.03 22.33 -5.94
C LEU A 301 -0.62 21.33 -6.90
N GLN A 302 0.18 20.53 -7.60
CA GLN A 302 -0.33 19.52 -8.52
C GLN A 302 -1.05 18.40 -7.78
N THR A 303 -0.48 17.90 -6.68
CA THR A 303 -1.14 16.90 -5.82
C THR A 303 -2.44 17.44 -5.24
N TYR A 304 -2.42 18.68 -4.74
CA TYR A 304 -3.63 19.32 -4.20
C TYR A 304 -4.74 19.43 -5.25
N ARG A 305 -4.38 19.84 -6.47
CA ARG A 305 -5.31 19.93 -7.59
C ARG A 305 -5.91 18.56 -7.94
N TRP A 306 -5.05 17.56 -8.13
CA TRP A 306 -5.44 16.20 -8.46
C TRP A 306 -6.40 15.62 -7.40
N LEU A 307 -6.10 15.82 -6.11
CA LEU A 307 -6.99 15.38 -5.05
C LEU A 307 -8.37 16.03 -5.14
N LEU A 308 -8.43 17.34 -5.37
CA LEU A 308 -9.71 18.06 -5.42
C LEU A 308 -10.52 17.78 -6.70
N GLU A 309 -9.86 17.66 -7.83
CA GLU A 309 -10.50 17.55 -9.15
C GLU A 309 -10.81 16.10 -9.53
N GLU A 310 -10.03 15.12 -9.06
CA GLU A 310 -10.16 13.71 -9.45
C GLU A 310 -10.53 12.82 -8.24
N ILE A 311 -9.69 12.75 -7.22
CA ILE A 311 -9.86 11.76 -6.14
C ILE A 311 -11.08 12.04 -5.27
N LEU A 312 -11.22 13.23 -4.69
CA LEU A 312 -12.34 13.53 -3.79
C LEU A 312 -13.74 13.32 -4.40
N PRO A 313 -14.00 13.73 -5.66
CA PRO A 313 -15.32 13.53 -6.27
C PRO A 313 -15.56 12.11 -6.79
N GLU A 314 -14.54 11.41 -7.30
CA GLU A 314 -14.73 10.13 -8.00
C GLU A 314 -14.45 8.91 -7.11
N ALA A 315 -13.45 9.00 -6.24
CA ALA A 315 -13.07 7.89 -5.40
C ALA A 315 -14.12 7.62 -4.33
N GLN A 316 -14.42 6.35 -4.14
CA GLN A 316 -15.38 5.88 -3.16
C GLN A 316 -14.66 5.15 -2.02
N ILE A 317 -15.16 5.33 -0.80
CA ILE A 317 -14.63 4.66 0.38
C ILE A 317 -15.77 4.21 1.29
N HIS A 318 -15.61 3.04 1.89
CA HIS A 318 -16.53 2.56 2.91
C HIS A 318 -16.38 3.36 4.22
N PRO A 319 -17.47 3.90 4.81
CA PRO A 319 -17.37 4.67 6.06
C PRO A 319 -16.80 3.89 7.25
N ASN A 320 -16.93 2.56 7.24
CA ASN A 320 -16.41 1.65 8.25
C ASN A 320 -15.09 0.99 7.84
N LEU A 321 -14.26 1.62 6.98
CA LEU A 321 -12.94 1.08 6.64
C LEU A 321 -12.01 1.07 7.87
N LYS A 322 -12.03 2.12 8.70
CA LYS A 322 -11.08 2.28 9.82
C LYS A 322 -10.99 1.09 10.79
N PRO A 323 -12.11 0.52 11.31
CA PRO A 323 -12.04 -0.60 12.23
C PRO A 323 -11.46 -1.89 11.64
N THR A 324 -11.39 -2.01 10.30
CA THR A 324 -10.83 -3.20 9.65
C THR A 324 -9.30 -3.22 9.64
N GLY A 325 -8.65 -2.07 9.88
CA GLY A 325 -7.21 -1.91 9.69
C GLY A 325 -6.77 -1.83 8.23
N PHE A 326 -7.68 -1.98 7.26
CA PHE A 326 -7.36 -1.80 5.85
C PHE A 326 -7.13 -0.33 5.52
N ILE A 327 -6.25 -0.12 4.54
CA ILE A 327 -5.87 1.18 4.03
C ILE A 327 -6.15 1.20 2.54
N ARG A 328 -6.81 2.26 2.08
CA ARG A 328 -7.02 2.52 0.66
C ARG A 328 -5.90 3.42 0.15
N HIS A 329 -5.11 2.90 -0.79
CA HIS A 329 -4.05 3.66 -1.44
C HIS A 329 -4.57 4.27 -2.74
N TYR A 330 -4.20 5.53 -2.97
CA TYR A 330 -4.26 6.17 -4.28
C TYR A 330 -2.89 6.74 -4.58
N ALA A 331 -2.41 6.54 -5.81
CA ALA A 331 -1.07 6.94 -6.15
C ALA A 331 -1.05 7.89 -7.35
N THR A 332 -0.30 9.00 -7.23
CA THR A 332 -0.25 10.00 -8.29
C THR A 332 0.49 9.50 -9.53
N TYR A 333 1.27 8.41 -9.44
CA TYR A 333 1.97 7.85 -10.59
C TYR A 333 0.99 7.31 -11.65
N GLU A 334 -0.21 6.88 -11.24
CA GLU A 334 -1.26 6.38 -12.14
C GLU A 334 -1.79 7.47 -13.07
N SER A 335 -1.71 8.73 -12.63
CA SER A 335 -2.12 9.91 -13.40
C SER A 335 -0.93 10.77 -13.84
N CYS A 336 0.30 10.28 -13.70
CA CYS A 336 1.52 11.04 -14.00
C CYS A 336 2.09 10.67 -15.38
N PRO A 337 2.03 11.57 -16.39
CA PRO A 337 2.57 11.28 -17.72
C PRO A 337 4.08 11.02 -17.73
N GLN A 338 4.82 11.54 -16.76
CA GLN A 338 6.26 11.30 -16.65
C GLN A 338 6.55 9.90 -16.11
N CYS A 339 5.79 9.43 -15.11
CA CYS A 339 5.92 8.06 -14.62
C CYS A 339 5.53 7.04 -15.70
N ASP A 340 4.46 7.33 -16.45
CA ASP A 340 4.00 6.49 -17.55
C ASP A 340 5.09 6.34 -18.63
N ALA A 341 5.68 7.46 -19.08
CA ALA A 341 6.77 7.45 -20.05
C ALA A 341 8.04 6.72 -19.54
N GLU A 342 8.40 6.88 -18.26
CA GLU A 342 9.53 6.16 -17.67
C GLU A 342 9.28 4.64 -17.57
N PHE A 343 8.03 4.27 -17.28
CA PHE A 343 7.61 2.86 -17.25
C PHE A 343 7.69 2.25 -18.66
N GLU A 344 7.12 2.91 -19.67
CA GLU A 344 7.22 2.49 -21.07
C GLU A 344 8.68 2.33 -21.52
N GLU A 345 9.55 3.31 -21.23
CA GLU A 345 10.96 3.25 -21.62
C GLU A 345 11.69 2.07 -20.96
N ARG A 346 11.40 1.79 -19.68
CA ARG A 346 11.99 0.65 -18.98
C ARG A 346 11.50 -0.67 -19.57
N TRP A 347 10.19 -0.78 -19.78
CA TRP A 347 9.55 -1.97 -20.34
C TRP A 347 10.12 -2.29 -21.74
N GLU A 348 10.24 -1.29 -22.62
CA GLU A 348 10.85 -1.45 -23.94
C GLU A 348 12.32 -1.89 -23.86
N ARG A 349 13.08 -1.42 -22.87
CA ARG A 349 14.49 -1.78 -22.70
C ARG A 349 14.63 -3.26 -22.31
N GLU A 350 13.81 -3.73 -21.38
CA GLU A 350 13.83 -5.11 -20.91
C GLU A 350 13.40 -6.08 -22.02
N HIS A 351 12.31 -5.78 -22.75
CA HIS A 351 11.79 -6.67 -23.79
C HIS A 351 12.62 -6.68 -25.08
N LYS A 352 13.46 -5.67 -25.29
CA LYS A 352 14.38 -5.65 -26.44
C LYS A 352 15.56 -6.60 -26.26
N ASP A 353 15.94 -6.92 -25.03
CA ASP A 353 17.05 -7.82 -24.75
C ASP A 353 16.63 -9.30 -24.90
N ASP A 354 15.32 -9.59 -24.91
CA ASP A 354 14.75 -10.92 -25.08
C ASP A 354 14.44 -11.29 -26.55
N SER A 355 14.53 -10.33 -27.48
CA SER A 355 14.29 -10.50 -28.92
C SER A 355 15.58 -10.56 -29.75
#